data_AF-A0A679JHB2-F1
#
_entry.id   AF-A0A679JHB2-F1
#
_cell.length_a   1.000
_cell.length_b   1.000
_cell.length_c   1.000
_cell.angle_alpha   90.00
_cell.angle_beta   90.00
_cell.angle_gamma   90.00
#
_symmetry.space_group_name_H-M   'P 1'
#
loop_
_entity.id
_entity.type
_entity.pdbx_description
1 polymer ?
#
loop_
_entity_poly.entity_id
_entity_poly.type
_entity_poly.pdbx_seq_one_letter_code
_entity_poly.pdbx_strand_id
1 'polypeptide(L)'
;MRVENAKVERHRTFLKEKYRPPNKGGNTGALHLHVLEVNGESYSSLNAGSQKFVSKNDTASFELEWDDTRKYRNIQGEIISVRDMNGKLVIRQIGAFKKWRTAKARTPVSRREERG
;
A
#
# COMPACT_ATOMS: atom_id res chain seq x y z
N MET A 1 -5.50 -18.58 0.04
CA MET A 1 -6.98 -18.34 -0.09
C MET A 1 -7.19 -17.31 -1.20
N ARG A 2 -8.38 -17.21 -1.81
CA ARG A 2 -8.60 -16.30 -2.94
C ARG A 2 -9.91 -15.53 -2.82
N VAL A 3 -9.89 -14.24 -3.14
CA VAL A 3 -11.06 -13.39 -3.34
C VAL A 3 -11.29 -13.24 -4.83
N GLU A 4 -12.53 -13.41 -5.29
CA GLU A 4 -12.88 -13.31 -6.71
C GLU A 4 -14.01 -12.30 -6.96
N ASN A 5 -13.82 -11.44 -7.96
CA ASN A 5 -14.77 -10.45 -8.48
C ASN A 5 -15.51 -9.64 -7.41
N ALA A 6 -14.81 -9.29 -6.33
CA ALA A 6 -15.45 -8.69 -5.17
C ALA A 6 -15.40 -7.17 -5.26
N LYS A 7 -16.49 -6.50 -4.89
CA LYS A 7 -16.64 -5.05 -5.04
C LYS A 7 -15.74 -4.32 -4.05
N VAL A 8 -14.92 -3.41 -4.56
CA VAL A 8 -14.07 -2.55 -3.74
C VAL A 8 -14.93 -1.48 -3.08
N GLU A 9 -14.97 -1.43 -1.77
CA GLU A 9 -15.73 -0.42 -1.04
C GLU A 9 -14.85 0.79 -0.70
N ARG A 10 -13.59 0.51 -0.34
CA ARG A 10 -12.64 1.54 0.04
C ARG A 10 -11.21 1.11 -0.22
N HIS A 11 -10.37 2.09 -0.57
CA HIS A 11 -8.93 1.92 -0.65
C HIS A 11 -8.24 3.08 0.09
N ARG A 12 -7.51 2.75 1.16
CA ARG A 12 -6.71 3.68 1.97
C ARG A 12 -5.23 3.35 1.86
N THR A 13 -4.37 4.36 1.99
CA THR A 13 -2.92 4.22 1.97
C THR A 13 -2.31 4.92 3.17
N PHE A 14 -1.33 4.26 3.81
CA PHE A 14 -0.68 4.77 5.01
C PHE A 14 0.83 4.65 4.87
N LEU A 15 1.57 5.74 5.09
CA LEU A 15 3.03 5.72 5.06
C LEU A 15 3.56 4.80 6.18
N LYS A 16 4.39 3.82 5.81
CA LYS A 16 5.04 2.90 6.78
C LYS A 16 6.52 3.18 6.97
N GLU A 17 7.18 3.72 5.96
CA GLU A 17 8.55 4.18 6.08
C GLU A 17 8.67 5.49 6.87
N LYS A 18 9.88 5.74 7.39
CA LYS A 18 10.19 7.01 8.05
C LYS A 18 9.96 8.17 7.10
N TYR A 19 9.25 9.18 7.59
CA TYR A 19 8.96 10.40 6.86
C TYR A 19 10.25 11.09 6.37
N ARG A 20 10.20 11.53 5.12
CA ARG A 20 11.22 12.37 4.48
C ARG A 20 10.58 13.67 4.00
N PRO A 21 11.16 14.83 4.32
CA PRO A 21 10.61 16.12 3.90
C PRO A 21 10.67 16.28 2.36
N PRO A 22 9.77 17.11 1.77
CA PRO A 22 9.68 17.29 0.32
C PRO A 22 11.00 17.69 -0.34
N ASN A 23 11.74 18.61 0.29
CA ASN A 23 13.04 19.11 -0.19
C ASN A 23 14.16 18.04 -0.22
N LYS A 24 13.95 16.86 0.37
CA LYS A 24 14.89 15.72 0.33
C LYS A 24 14.39 14.58 -0.57
N GLY A 25 13.46 14.86 -1.48
CA GLY A 25 12.88 13.87 -2.40
C GLY A 25 11.58 13.23 -1.91
N GLY A 26 11.03 13.71 -0.78
CA GLY A 26 9.70 13.33 -0.29
C GLY A 26 9.46 11.83 -0.08
N ASN A 27 8.18 11.45 -0.10
CA ASN A 27 7.72 10.09 0.22
C ASN A 27 7.01 9.39 -0.95
N THR A 28 7.05 9.94 -2.16
CA THR A 28 6.32 9.40 -3.32
C THR A 28 6.73 7.97 -3.67
N GLY A 29 8.00 7.59 -3.45
CA GLY A 29 8.49 6.21 -3.60
C GLY A 29 8.64 5.46 -2.28
N ALA A 30 8.07 5.95 -1.18
CA ALA A 30 8.17 5.31 0.12
C ALA A 30 7.26 4.07 0.20
N LEU A 31 7.54 3.13 1.10
CA LEU A 31 6.63 2.00 1.35
C LEU A 31 5.39 2.50 2.09
N HIS A 32 4.23 2.15 1.54
CA HIS A 32 2.92 2.40 2.12
C HIS A 32 2.21 1.07 2.39
N LEU A 33 1.47 1.03 3.49
CA LEU A 33 0.44 0.02 3.73
C LEU A 33 -0.80 0.44 2.95
N HIS A 34 -1.20 -0.40 2.02
CA HIS A 34 -2.46 -0.31 1.32
C HIS A 34 -3.47 -1.16 2.05
N VAL A 35 -4.62 -0.57 2.39
CA VAL A 35 -5.74 -1.27 3.01
C VAL A 35 -6.91 -1.19 2.05
N LEU A 36 -7.34 -2.36 1.60
CA LEU A 36 -8.47 -2.55 0.72
C LEU A 36 -9.65 -3.12 1.53
N GLU A 37 -10.80 -2.50 1.39
CA GLU A 37 -12.05 -2.93 2.02
C GLU A 37 -12.94 -3.50 0.92
N VAL A 38 -13.33 -4.76 1.07
CA VAL A 38 -14.06 -5.55 0.08
C VAL A 38 -15.05 -6.45 0.83
N ASN A 39 -16.33 -6.39 0.48
CA ASN A 39 -17.40 -7.16 1.15
C ASN A 39 -17.40 -6.99 2.69
N GLY A 40 -17.17 -5.77 3.18
CA GLY A 40 -17.04 -5.48 4.62
C GLY A 40 -15.78 -6.03 5.30
N GLU A 41 -14.86 -6.63 4.54
CA GLU A 41 -13.61 -7.20 5.05
C GLU A 41 -12.40 -6.38 4.64
N SER A 42 -11.42 -6.26 5.54
CA SER A 42 -10.18 -5.52 5.27
C SER A 42 -9.03 -6.46 4.89
N TYR A 43 -8.33 -6.07 3.84
CA TYR A 43 -7.17 -6.75 3.28
C TYR A 43 -6.00 -5.77 3.16
N SER A 44 -4.79 -6.23 3.47
CA SER A 44 -3.60 -5.37 3.48
C SER A 44 -2.51 -5.82 2.51
N SER A 45 -1.79 -4.86 1.93
CA SER A 45 -0.53 -5.09 1.22
C SER A 45 0.47 -3.96 1.44
N LEU A 46 1.77 -4.29 1.37
CA LEU A 46 2.86 -3.31 1.42
C LEU A 46 3.35 -3.06 0.01
N ASN A 47 3.27 -1.80 -0.46
CA ASN A 47 3.69 -1.42 -1.80
C ASN A 47 4.52 -0.14 -1.79
N ALA A 48 5.34 0.04 -2.81
CA ALA A 48 6.03 1.30 -3.03
C ALA A 48 5.07 2.35 -3.60
N GLY A 49 5.12 3.55 -3.03
CA GLY A 49 4.28 4.69 -3.37
C GLY A 49 2.88 4.63 -2.77
N SER A 50 2.17 5.75 -2.87
CA SER A 50 0.84 5.95 -2.27
C SER A 50 -0.30 5.88 -3.30
N GLN A 51 0.01 5.55 -4.55
CA GLN A 51 -0.96 5.54 -5.64
C GLN A 51 -1.97 4.42 -5.43
N LYS A 52 -3.26 4.74 -5.59
CA LYS A 52 -4.33 3.76 -5.50
C LYS A 52 -4.39 2.95 -6.80
N PHE A 53 -4.36 1.63 -6.69
CA PHE A 53 -4.48 0.69 -7.79
C PHE A 53 -5.93 0.32 -8.16
N VAL A 54 -6.90 0.60 -7.28
CA VAL A 54 -8.35 0.33 -7.45
C VAL A 54 -9.20 1.48 -6.93
N SER A 55 -10.39 1.62 -7.53
CA SER A 55 -11.44 2.59 -7.20
C SER A 55 -12.66 1.94 -6.55
N LYS A 56 -13.52 2.73 -5.89
CA LYS A 56 -14.71 2.30 -5.11
C LYS A 56 -15.81 1.56 -5.92
N ASN A 57 -15.74 1.55 -7.24
CA ASN A 57 -16.73 0.83 -8.06
C ASN A 57 -16.09 -0.29 -8.87
N ASP A 58 -14.79 -0.50 -8.68
CA ASP A 58 -14.11 -1.59 -9.35
C ASP A 58 -14.42 -2.90 -8.61
N THR A 59 -14.29 -4.01 -9.32
CA THR A 59 -14.24 -5.35 -8.71
C THR A 59 -12.82 -5.86 -8.75
N ALA A 60 -12.34 -6.45 -7.65
CA ALA A 60 -10.98 -6.95 -7.53
C ALA A 60 -10.97 -8.45 -7.28
N SER A 61 -10.00 -9.14 -7.88
CA SER A 61 -9.66 -10.53 -7.52
C SER A 61 -8.18 -10.63 -7.18
N PHE A 62 -7.88 -11.32 -6.10
CA PHE A 62 -6.53 -11.45 -5.57
C PHE A 62 -6.40 -12.65 -4.65
N GLU A 63 -5.17 -13.14 -4.51
CA GLU A 63 -4.84 -14.15 -3.53
C GLU A 63 -4.57 -13.50 -2.18
N LEU A 64 -4.77 -14.27 -1.11
CA LEU A 64 -4.48 -13.81 0.23
C LEU A 64 -4.03 -14.95 1.12
N GLU A 65 -3.31 -14.56 2.15
CA GLU A 65 -2.89 -15.40 3.25
C GLU A 65 -3.15 -14.70 4.57
N TRP A 66 -3.42 -15.49 5.59
CA TRP A 66 -3.45 -14.99 6.94
C TRP A 66 -2.02 -14.82 7.44
N ASP A 67 -1.76 -13.77 8.21
CA ASP A 67 -0.53 -13.70 8.95
C ASP A 67 -0.44 -14.81 10.02
N ASP A 68 0.75 -15.06 10.56
CA ASP A 68 0.98 -16.11 11.57
C ASP A 68 0.07 -15.94 12.80
N THR A 69 -0.35 -14.70 13.11
CA THR A 69 -1.25 -14.42 14.22
C THR A 69 -2.73 -14.62 13.90
N ARG A 70 -3.08 -14.91 12.64
CA ARG A 70 -4.44 -15.00 12.08
C ARG A 70 -5.31 -13.77 12.34
N LYS A 71 -4.69 -12.61 12.52
CA LYS A 71 -5.40 -11.33 12.75
C LYS A 71 -5.49 -10.49 11.49
N TYR A 72 -4.59 -10.69 10.54
CA TYR A 72 -4.48 -9.88 9.34
C TYR A 72 -4.56 -10.74 8.08
N ARG A 73 -5.36 -10.26 7.12
CA ARG A 73 -5.48 -10.85 5.78
C ARG A 73 -4.57 -10.09 4.83
N ASN A 74 -3.46 -10.69 4.48
CA ASN A 74 -2.48 -10.10 3.59
C ASN A 74 -2.75 -10.53 2.16
N ILE A 75 -2.87 -9.56 1.25
CA ILE A 75 -2.96 -9.82 -0.17
C ILE A 75 -1.61 -10.41 -0.61
N GLN A 76 -1.68 -11.60 -1.21
CA GLN A 76 -0.52 -12.30 -1.76
C GLN A 76 -0.40 -12.02 -3.25
N GLY A 77 0.85 -11.98 -3.70
CA GLY A 77 1.20 -11.83 -5.10
C GLY A 77 1.46 -10.39 -5.55
N GLU A 78 1.98 -10.30 -6.76
CA GLU A 78 2.37 -9.03 -7.38
C GLU A 78 1.29 -8.46 -8.28
N ILE A 79 0.10 -9.06 -8.37
CA ILE A 79 -0.89 -8.68 -9.38
C ILE A 79 -2.30 -8.79 -8.81
N ILE A 80 -3.12 -7.77 -9.07
CA ILE A 80 -4.58 -7.82 -8.89
C ILE A 80 -5.26 -7.70 -10.25
N SER A 81 -6.30 -8.49 -10.47
CA SER A 81 -7.20 -8.31 -11.60
C SER A 81 -8.37 -7.43 -11.17
N VAL A 82 -8.57 -6.35 -11.91
CA VAL A 82 -9.55 -5.31 -11.60
C VAL A 82 -10.51 -5.22 -12.77
N ARG A 83 -11.82 -5.30 -12.56
CA ARG A 83 -12.76 -4.82 -13.58
C ARG A 83 -13.20 -3.42 -13.22
N ASP A 84 -12.99 -2.48 -14.14
CA ASP A 84 -13.47 -1.11 -13.96
C ASP A 84 -14.99 -1.03 -14.07
N MET A 85 -15.53 0.16 -13.86
CA MET A 85 -16.98 0.42 -13.97
C MET A 85 -17.57 0.15 -15.36
N ASN A 86 -16.75 0.08 -16.41
CA ASN A 86 -17.17 -0.25 -17.78
C ASN A 86 -17.08 -1.76 -18.05
N GLY A 87 -16.73 -2.56 -17.03
CA GLY A 87 -16.54 -4.01 -17.15
C GLY A 87 -15.21 -4.41 -17.80
N LYS A 88 -14.31 -3.44 -18.07
CA LYS A 88 -13.02 -3.73 -18.68
C LYS A 88 -12.07 -4.34 -17.67
N LEU A 89 -11.50 -5.49 -18.01
CA LEU A 89 -10.45 -6.12 -17.22
C LEU A 89 -9.15 -5.32 -17.33
N VAL A 90 -8.60 -4.95 -16.19
CA VAL A 90 -7.35 -4.23 -16.01
C VAL A 90 -6.51 -5.01 -15.01
N ILE A 91 -5.34 -5.45 -15.47
CA ILE A 91 -4.35 -6.10 -14.60
C ILE A 91 -3.48 -5.00 -14.00
N ARG A 92 -3.37 -4.97 -12.66
CA ARG A 92 -2.55 -3.99 -11.93
C ARG A 92 -1.48 -4.72 -11.14
N GLN A 93 -0.23 -4.33 -11.34
CA GLN A 93 0.86 -4.84 -10.54
C GLN A 93 0.85 -4.16 -9.15
N ILE A 94 0.96 -4.98 -8.12
CA ILE A 94 1.19 -4.64 -6.71
C ILE A 94 2.49 -5.36 -6.27
N GLY A 95 2.98 -5.13 -5.06
CA GLY A 95 4.07 -5.92 -4.49
C GLY A 95 5.48 -5.55 -4.93
N ALA A 96 5.81 -4.26 -5.11
CA ALA A 96 7.19 -3.88 -5.41
C ALA A 96 8.14 -4.23 -4.23
N PHE A 97 9.04 -5.20 -4.44
CA PHE A 97 10.14 -5.50 -3.53
C PHE A 97 11.05 -4.28 -3.39
N LYS A 98 10.85 -3.52 -2.31
CA LYS A 98 11.68 -2.37 -1.96
C LYS A 98 12.27 -2.55 -0.57
N LYS A 99 13.58 -2.32 -0.47
CA LYS A 99 14.29 -2.29 0.81
C LYS A 99 13.76 -1.16 1.69
N TRP A 100 13.49 -1.47 2.94
CA TRP A 100 13.00 -0.51 3.93
C TRP A 100 14.02 0.60 4.18
N ARG A 101 13.55 1.85 4.21
CA ARG A 101 14.32 2.99 4.71
C ARG A 101 14.41 2.95 6.23
N THR A 102 15.56 2.55 6.75
CA THR A 102 15.82 2.50 8.20
C THR A 102 16.39 3.81 8.76
N ALA A 103 17.03 4.64 7.94
CA ALA A 103 17.65 5.89 8.39
C ALA A 103 16.62 7.01 8.66
N LYS A 104 16.78 7.75 9.76
CA LYS A 104 16.00 8.97 10.03
C LYS A 104 16.48 10.11 9.11
N ALA A 105 15.56 10.96 8.66
CA ALA A 105 15.96 12.19 7.99
C ALA A 105 16.71 13.09 8.99
N ARG A 106 17.91 13.56 8.61
CA ARG A 106 18.63 14.57 9.41
C ARG A 106 17.83 15.87 9.41
N THR A 107 17.65 16.44 10.59
CA THR A 107 17.19 17.80 10.84
C THR A 107 18.05 18.77 10.02
N PRO A 108 17.48 19.84 9.44
CA PRO A 108 18.24 20.82 8.65
C PRO A 108 19.15 21.71 9.51
N VAL A 109 19.05 21.59 10.83
CA VAL A 109 19.79 22.36 11.84
C VAL A 109 21.17 21.75 12.06
N SER A 110 22.18 22.57 12.35
CA SER A 110 23.51 22.06 12.67
C SER A 110 23.50 21.32 14.02
N ARG A 111 24.40 20.34 14.21
CA ARG A 111 24.47 19.61 15.50
C ARG A 111 24.76 20.51 16.71
N ARG A 112 25.34 21.70 16.50
CA ARG A 112 25.60 22.66 17.57
C ARG A 112 24.31 23.37 17.99
N GLU A 113 23.47 23.74 17.03
CA GLU A 113 22.18 24.38 17.27
C GLU A 113 21.11 23.41 17.81
N GLU A 114 21.25 22.10 17.57
CA GLU A 114 20.35 21.07 18.13
C GLU A 114 20.62 20.78 19.62
N ARG A 115 21.78 21.21 20.15
CA ARG A 115 22.21 20.97 21.54
C ARG A 115 22.15 22.19 22.46
N GLY A 116 22.01 23.39 21.89
CA GLY A 116 21.84 24.64 22.64
C GLY A 116 20.37 24.89 22.94
#